data_AF-A0A0C2GNV2-F1
#
_entry.id   AF-A0A0C2GNV2-F1
#
_cell.length_a   1.000
_cell.length_b   1.000
_cell.length_c   1.000
_cell.angle_alpha   90.00
_cell.angle_beta   90.00
_cell.angle_gamma   90.00
#
_symmetry.space_group_name_H-M   'P 1'
#
loop_
_entity.id
_entity.type
_entity.pdbx_description
1 polymer ?
#
loop_
_entity_poly.entity_id
_entity_poly.type
_entity_poly.pdbx_seq_one_letter_code
_entity_poly.pdbx_strand_id
1 'polypeptide(L)'
;MDADLMQWAGCSKMSSGQMEAVVRIRGDAVEVQVRGPAERATSCFYFLEDVVNLVEQTASEVAPGIGLERHFLSPKCLQEHHKNPASFPPEAMMAMQQQESLSVKGTHDEEEMFTVCLFTDVVCFGSREVARLLTLGIDVGVADLSITTRCELAALLDPPDAMGRDWSILAVKLNLTDQVPEVDSTGQSLSRTDQLLAEWAIQQPEHATVGRLCEILAELGRADARDTLYRTVPLYLFAPLDDTVHPADCGDSGVVSSCHSTGDPRTSSIS
;
A
#
# COMPACT_ATOMS: atom_id res chain seq x y z
N MET A 1 -12.96 -20.84 11.62
CA MET A 1 -12.43 -21.50 10.41
C MET A 1 -11.09 -22.08 10.79
N ASP A 2 -10.83 -23.35 10.46
CA ASP A 2 -9.49 -23.94 10.65
C ASP A 2 -8.61 -23.52 9.48
N ALA A 3 -7.66 -22.62 9.75
CA ALA A 3 -6.59 -22.31 8.80
C ALA A 3 -5.47 -23.34 8.98
N ASP A 4 -4.99 -23.91 7.87
CA ASP A 4 -3.89 -24.86 7.89
C ASP A 4 -2.63 -24.20 7.31
N LEU A 5 -1.52 -24.33 8.03
CA LEU A 5 -0.21 -23.82 7.62
C LEU A 5 0.75 -24.98 7.46
N MET A 6 1.21 -25.19 6.23
CA MET A 6 2.16 -26.24 5.90
C MET A 6 3.44 -25.65 5.30
N GLN A 7 4.57 -26.19 5.72
CA GLN A 7 5.86 -25.95 5.07
C GLN A 7 6.05 -26.97 3.95
N TRP A 8 6.37 -26.50 2.75
CA TRP A 8 6.50 -27.37 1.58
C TRP A 8 7.60 -26.89 0.63
N ALA A 9 8.63 -27.72 0.40
CA ALA A 9 9.61 -27.51 -0.66
C ALA A 9 10.22 -26.08 -0.74
N GLY A 10 10.51 -25.45 0.41
CA GLY A 10 11.07 -24.09 0.48
C GLY A 10 10.03 -22.96 0.38
N CYS A 11 8.74 -23.28 0.46
CA CYS A 11 7.65 -22.32 0.58
C CYS A 11 6.80 -22.58 1.83
N SER A 12 6.13 -21.54 2.29
CA SER A 12 5.05 -21.63 3.26
C SER A 12 3.72 -21.59 2.50
N LYS A 13 2.87 -22.59 2.67
CA LYS A 13 1.52 -22.62 2.12
C LYS A 13 0.51 -22.50 3.24
N MET A 14 -0.39 -21.53 3.14
CA MET A 14 -1.52 -21.35 4.04
C MET A 14 -2.83 -21.63 3.30
N SER A 15 -3.72 -22.41 3.89
CA SER A 15 -5.04 -22.72 3.34
C SER A 15 -6.12 -22.23 4.31
N SER A 16 -7.08 -21.46 3.80
CA SER A 16 -8.20 -20.92 4.58
C SER A 16 -9.50 -21.08 3.78
N GLY A 17 -10.29 -22.09 4.15
CA GLY A 17 -11.51 -22.44 3.42
C GLY A 17 -11.23 -22.83 1.96
N GLN A 18 -11.68 -21.99 1.02
CA GLN A 18 -11.49 -22.19 -0.43
C GLN A 18 -10.34 -21.36 -1.00
N MET A 19 -9.58 -20.66 -0.16
CA MET A 19 -8.47 -19.80 -0.57
C MET A 19 -7.15 -20.43 -0.12
N GLU A 20 -6.12 -20.25 -0.93
CA GLU A 20 -4.77 -20.70 -0.63
C GLU A 20 -3.77 -19.58 -0.93
N ALA A 21 -2.82 -19.39 -0.02
CA ALA A 21 -1.68 -18.49 -0.17
C ALA A 21 -0.39 -19.31 -0.18
N VAL A 22 0.56 -18.91 -1.02
CA VAL A 22 1.92 -19.45 -1.06
C VAL A 22 2.89 -18.29 -0.94
N VAL A 23 3.79 -18.38 0.03
CA VAL A 23 4.89 -17.43 0.24
C VAL A 23 6.20 -18.16 0.03
N ARG A 24 7.09 -17.61 -0.82
CA ARG A 24 8.40 -18.19 -1.09
C ARG A 24 9.43 -17.13 -1.46
N ILE A 25 10.69 -17.45 -1.25
CA ILE A 25 11.80 -16.61 -1.69
C ILE A 25 12.14 -16.94 -3.15
N ARG A 26 12.27 -15.91 -3.99
CA ARG A 26 12.78 -16.02 -5.36
C ARG A 26 13.87 -14.97 -5.59
N GLY A 27 15.13 -15.41 -5.57
CA GLY A 27 16.27 -14.50 -5.68
C GLY A 27 16.34 -13.58 -4.47
N ASP A 28 16.23 -12.27 -4.71
CA ASP A 28 16.17 -11.19 -3.73
C ASP A 28 14.74 -10.75 -3.37
N ALA A 29 13.71 -11.40 -3.94
CA ALA A 29 12.31 -11.05 -3.71
C ALA A 29 11.57 -12.12 -2.87
N VAL A 30 10.53 -11.68 -2.16
CA VAL A 30 9.53 -12.55 -1.55
C VAL A 30 8.30 -12.59 -2.46
N GLU A 31 8.05 -13.74 -3.08
CA GLU A 31 6.90 -13.96 -3.93
C GLU A 31 5.71 -14.43 -3.07
N VAL A 32 4.61 -13.69 -3.15
CA VAL A 32 3.32 -14.02 -2.55
C VAL A 32 2.32 -14.31 -3.66
N GLN A 33 1.66 -15.46 -3.59
CA GLN A 33 0.60 -15.84 -4.53
C GLN A 33 -0.64 -16.26 -3.77
N VAL A 34 -1.79 -15.71 -4.13
CA VAL A 34 -3.09 -16.10 -3.60
C VAL A 34 -3.97 -16.63 -4.72
N ARG A 35 -4.70 -17.70 -4.43
CA ARG A 35 -5.72 -18.25 -5.34
C ARG A 35 -7.00 -18.58 -4.58
N GLY A 36 -8.12 -18.51 -5.29
CA GLY A 36 -9.43 -18.92 -4.83
C GLY A 36 -10.46 -18.88 -5.97
N PRO A 37 -11.71 -19.28 -5.72
CA PRO A 37 -12.80 -19.17 -6.69
C PRO A 37 -13.05 -17.71 -7.10
N ALA A 38 -13.48 -17.48 -8.34
CA ALA A 38 -13.75 -16.14 -8.87
C ALA A 38 -14.87 -15.42 -8.09
N GLU A 39 -15.81 -16.16 -7.53
CA GLU A 39 -16.90 -15.66 -6.69
C GLU A 39 -16.40 -15.08 -5.35
N ARG A 40 -15.13 -15.36 -5.00
CA ARG A 40 -14.47 -14.87 -3.78
C ARG A 40 -13.35 -13.88 -4.09
N ALA A 41 -13.37 -13.21 -5.24
CA ALA A 41 -12.34 -12.23 -5.62
C ALA A 41 -12.07 -11.19 -4.52
N THR A 42 -13.13 -10.61 -3.93
CA THR A 42 -13.02 -9.68 -2.80
C THR A 42 -12.31 -10.32 -1.61
N SER A 43 -12.68 -11.54 -1.19
CA SER A 43 -11.98 -12.26 -0.11
C SER A 43 -10.54 -12.62 -0.45
N CYS A 44 -10.24 -12.94 -1.71
CA CYS A 44 -8.87 -13.21 -2.17
C CYS A 44 -7.99 -11.96 -2.09
N PHE A 45 -8.55 -10.78 -2.39
CA PHE A 45 -7.87 -9.50 -2.22
C PHE A 45 -7.50 -9.25 -0.75
N TYR A 46 -8.48 -9.33 0.18
CA TYR A 46 -8.20 -9.20 1.61
C TYR A 46 -7.15 -10.18 2.09
N PHE A 47 -7.27 -11.44 1.66
CA PHE A 47 -6.31 -12.48 2.04
C PHE A 47 -4.90 -12.24 1.47
N LEU A 48 -4.77 -11.66 0.27
CA LEU A 48 -3.50 -11.23 -0.26
C LEU A 48 -2.91 -10.08 0.55
N GLU A 49 -3.70 -9.03 0.83
CA GLU A 49 -3.24 -7.88 1.62
C GLU A 49 -2.78 -8.30 3.01
N ASP A 50 -3.51 -9.19 3.69
CA ASP A 50 -3.11 -9.70 5.01
C ASP A 50 -1.74 -10.40 4.96
N VAL A 51 -1.51 -11.23 3.94
CA VAL A 51 -0.25 -11.96 3.79
C VAL A 51 0.89 -11.02 3.39
N VAL A 52 0.66 -10.07 2.50
CA VAL A 52 1.65 -9.07 2.09
C VAL A 52 2.03 -8.18 3.28
N ASN A 53 1.05 -7.68 4.02
CA ASN A 53 1.29 -6.86 5.22
C ASN A 53 2.08 -7.63 6.29
N LEU A 54 1.81 -8.92 6.47
CA LEU A 54 2.60 -9.77 7.37
C LEU A 54 4.06 -9.89 6.91
N VAL A 55 4.30 -10.06 5.61
CA VAL A 55 5.66 -10.12 5.04
C VAL A 55 6.39 -8.79 5.23
N GLU A 56 5.74 -7.67 4.91
CA GLU A 56 6.32 -6.33 5.06
C GLU A 56 6.62 -5.98 6.52
N GLN A 57 5.69 -6.28 7.43
CA GLN A 57 5.89 -6.11 8.86
C GLN A 57 7.09 -6.94 9.33
N THR A 58 7.17 -8.22 8.94
CA THR A 58 8.29 -9.10 9.30
C THR A 58 9.62 -8.53 8.79
N ALA A 59 9.67 -8.02 7.56
CA ALA A 59 10.86 -7.40 7.01
C ALA A 59 11.27 -6.14 7.81
N SER A 60 10.30 -5.30 8.18
CA SER A 60 10.55 -4.10 8.98
C SER A 60 11.11 -4.41 10.38
N GLU A 61 10.68 -5.52 10.98
CA GLU A 61 11.12 -5.96 12.31
C GLU A 61 12.53 -6.58 12.27
N VAL A 62 12.82 -7.38 11.23
CA VAL A 62 14.09 -8.12 11.11
C VAL A 62 15.20 -7.25 10.51
N ALA A 63 14.87 -6.33 9.61
CA ALA A 63 15.82 -5.46 8.93
C ALA A 63 15.28 -4.02 8.81
N PRO A 64 15.29 -3.23 9.90
CA PRO A 64 14.87 -1.83 9.85
C PRO A 64 15.68 -1.05 8.81
N GLY A 65 14.99 -0.39 7.89
CA GLY A 65 15.60 0.38 6.79
C GLY A 65 15.75 -0.38 5.47
N ILE A 66 15.33 -1.65 5.37
CA ILE A 66 15.18 -2.30 4.07
C ILE A 66 14.02 -1.66 3.31
N GLY A 67 14.31 -1.12 2.12
CA GLY A 67 13.28 -0.63 1.20
C GLY A 67 12.64 -1.82 0.48
N LEU A 68 11.31 -1.93 0.55
CA LEU A 68 10.55 -2.93 -0.18
C LEU A 68 9.76 -2.27 -1.31
N GLU A 69 9.79 -2.89 -2.48
CA GLU A 69 9.00 -2.50 -3.62
C GLU A 69 7.95 -3.58 -3.92
N ARG A 70 6.71 -3.18 -4.18
CA ARG A 70 5.64 -4.11 -4.58
C ARG A 70 5.62 -4.27 -6.10
N HIS A 71 5.96 -5.47 -6.58
CA HIS A 71 5.86 -5.84 -8.00
C HIS A 71 4.70 -6.83 -8.17
N PHE A 72 3.72 -6.50 -9.02
CA PHE A 72 2.58 -7.39 -9.26
C PHE A 72 2.88 -8.41 -10.35
N LEU A 73 2.26 -9.58 -10.28
CA LEU A 73 2.39 -10.61 -11.31
C LEU A 73 1.17 -10.63 -12.23
N SER A 74 1.36 -10.97 -13.50
CA SER A 74 0.29 -11.14 -14.48
C SER A 74 -0.70 -12.23 -14.09
N PRO A 75 -1.97 -11.88 -13.79
CA PRO A 75 -3.00 -12.87 -13.45
C PRO A 75 -3.22 -13.88 -14.58
N LYS A 76 -3.13 -13.44 -15.85
CA LYS A 76 -3.24 -14.32 -17.02
C LYS A 76 -2.12 -15.35 -17.05
N CYS A 77 -0.87 -14.90 -16.88
CA CYS A 77 0.26 -15.81 -16.83
C CYS A 77 0.16 -16.81 -15.68
N LEU A 78 -0.36 -16.38 -14.52
CA LEU A 78 -0.59 -17.25 -13.38
C LEU A 78 -1.69 -18.29 -13.64
N GLN A 79 -2.79 -17.89 -14.27
CA GLN A 79 -3.89 -18.79 -14.66
C GLN A 79 -3.45 -19.86 -15.65
N GLU A 80 -2.57 -19.51 -16.58
CA GLU A 80 -2.01 -20.43 -17.58
C GLU A 80 -0.75 -21.18 -17.11
N HIS A 81 -0.36 -21.02 -15.84
CA HIS A 81 0.78 -21.69 -15.23
C HIS A 81 2.13 -21.43 -15.93
N HIS A 82 2.34 -20.21 -16.44
CA HIS A 82 3.64 -19.80 -16.98
C HIS A 82 4.72 -19.85 -15.88
N LYS A 83 5.90 -20.36 -16.24
CA LYS A 83 7.02 -20.53 -15.28
C LYS A 83 7.55 -19.20 -14.75
N ASN A 84 7.59 -18.20 -15.64
CA ASN A 84 8.08 -16.85 -15.40
C ASN A 84 6.96 -15.87 -15.80
N PRO A 85 5.98 -15.63 -14.91
CA PRO A 85 4.91 -14.69 -15.21
C PRO A 85 5.47 -13.27 -15.38
N ALA A 86 4.90 -12.51 -16.32
CA ALA A 86 5.25 -11.10 -16.48
C ALA A 86 5.00 -10.33 -15.18
N SER A 87 5.88 -9.38 -14.85
CA SER A 87 5.74 -8.51 -13.67
C SER A 87 5.35 -7.08 -14.07
N PHE A 88 4.64 -6.41 -13.17
CA PHE A 88 4.26 -5.01 -13.26
C PHE A 88 4.96 -4.25 -12.13
N PRO A 89 6.05 -3.53 -12.44
CA PRO A 89 6.85 -2.84 -11.45
C PRO A 89 6.14 -1.55 -10.99
N PRO A 90 6.55 -0.97 -9.84
CA PRO A 90 5.96 0.26 -9.31
C PRO A 90 5.91 1.41 -10.32
N GLU A 91 6.96 1.59 -11.12
CA GLU A 91 7.02 2.65 -12.12
C GLU A 91 5.97 2.49 -13.22
N ALA A 92 5.71 1.25 -13.65
CA ALA A 92 4.67 0.98 -14.64
C ALA A 92 3.27 1.24 -14.07
N MET A 93 3.04 0.87 -12.80
CA MET A 93 1.78 1.12 -12.10
C MET A 93 1.54 2.61 -11.90
N MET A 94 2.52 3.35 -11.40
CA MET A 94 2.40 4.77 -11.14
C MET A 94 2.29 5.59 -12.44
N ALA A 95 3.05 5.24 -13.48
CA ALA A 95 2.92 5.88 -14.79
C ALA A 95 1.54 5.63 -15.41
N MET A 96 1.00 4.41 -15.26
CA MET A 96 -0.36 4.09 -15.69
C MET A 96 -1.41 4.93 -14.96
N GLN A 97 -1.27 5.10 -13.64
CA GLN A 97 -2.15 5.96 -12.84
C GLN A 97 -2.06 7.43 -13.28
N GLN A 98 -0.84 7.96 -13.46
CA GLN A 98 -0.61 9.34 -13.89
C GLN A 98 -1.22 9.64 -15.28
N GLN A 99 -1.32 8.64 -16.13
CA GLN A 99 -1.93 8.73 -17.47
C GLN A 99 -3.43 8.48 -17.46
N GLU A 100 -4.03 8.24 -16.28
CA GLU A 100 -5.44 7.84 -16.13
C GLU A 100 -5.80 6.62 -16.98
N SER A 101 -4.83 5.74 -17.22
CA SER A 101 -5.04 4.52 -18.02
C SER A 101 -5.72 3.46 -17.17
N LEU A 102 -6.53 2.60 -17.80
CA LEU A 102 -7.16 1.45 -17.12
C LEU A 102 -6.31 0.18 -17.23
N SER A 103 -5.28 0.20 -18.08
CA SER A 103 -4.42 -0.95 -18.35
C SER A 103 -2.96 -0.62 -18.06
N VAL A 104 -2.27 -1.57 -17.45
CA VAL A 104 -0.83 -1.51 -17.16
C VAL A 104 -0.08 -2.45 -18.10
N LYS A 105 1.11 -2.03 -18.52
CA LYS A 105 2.05 -2.83 -19.31
C LYS A 105 3.17 -3.36 -18.42
N GLY A 106 3.47 -4.66 -18.53
CA GLY A 106 4.50 -5.35 -17.76
C GLY A 106 5.88 -5.25 -18.39
N THR A 107 6.85 -5.90 -17.75
CA THR A 107 8.28 -5.88 -18.09
C THR A 107 8.70 -6.80 -19.23
N HIS A 108 7.84 -7.75 -19.62
CA HIS A 108 8.16 -8.68 -20.71
C HIS A 108 7.76 -8.10 -22.08
N ASP A 109 8.64 -8.25 -23.07
CA ASP A 109 8.43 -7.87 -24.48
C ASP A 109 7.79 -9.00 -25.33
N GLU A 110 7.48 -10.15 -24.72
CA GLU A 110 6.74 -11.22 -25.41
C GLU A 110 5.24 -10.88 -25.47
N GLU A 111 4.57 -11.40 -26.51
CA GLU A 111 3.15 -11.20 -26.87
C GLU A 111 2.35 -10.20 -26.01
N GLU A 112 2.03 -9.02 -26.57
CA GLU A 112 1.30 -7.92 -25.90
C GLU A 112 0.07 -8.37 -25.08
N MET A 113 -0.57 -9.47 -25.46
CA MET A 113 -1.75 -10.01 -24.78
C MET A 113 -1.50 -10.44 -23.32
N PHE A 114 -0.29 -10.90 -23.00
CA PHE A 114 0.08 -11.39 -21.66
C PHE A 114 0.73 -10.33 -20.78
N THR A 115 1.21 -9.27 -21.42
CA THR A 115 1.97 -8.19 -20.80
C THR A 115 1.12 -6.95 -20.62
N VAL A 116 -0.11 -6.92 -21.14
CA VAL A 116 -1.11 -5.89 -20.87
C VAL A 116 -2.30 -6.47 -20.10
N CYS A 117 -2.58 -5.91 -18.92
CA CYS A 117 -3.69 -6.30 -18.06
C CYS A 117 -4.44 -5.06 -17.53
N LEU A 118 -5.73 -5.22 -17.21
CA LEU A 118 -6.48 -4.18 -16.51
C LEU A 118 -5.95 -4.04 -15.09
N PHE A 119 -5.82 -2.80 -14.60
CA PHE A 119 -5.39 -2.53 -13.23
C PHE A 119 -6.24 -3.29 -12.20
N THR A 120 -7.56 -3.31 -12.41
CA THR A 120 -8.51 -4.03 -11.55
C THR A 120 -8.27 -5.54 -11.50
N ASP A 121 -7.82 -6.14 -12.61
CA ASP A 121 -7.55 -7.58 -12.66
C ASP A 121 -6.25 -7.90 -11.91
N VAL A 122 -5.25 -7.04 -12.05
CA VAL A 122 -3.92 -7.20 -11.44
C VAL A 122 -3.96 -6.97 -9.94
N VAL A 123 -4.59 -5.89 -9.50
CA VAL A 123 -4.58 -5.47 -8.09
C VAL A 123 -5.79 -6.01 -7.33
N CYS A 124 -6.98 -5.97 -7.93
CA CYS A 124 -8.23 -6.23 -7.22
C CYS A 124 -8.83 -7.61 -7.49
N PHE A 125 -8.10 -8.53 -8.14
CA PHE A 125 -8.63 -9.83 -8.60
C PHE A 125 -9.90 -9.69 -9.49
N GLY A 126 -10.05 -8.56 -10.18
CA GLY A 126 -11.24 -8.22 -10.97
C GLY A 126 -12.44 -7.71 -10.15
N SER A 127 -12.31 -7.59 -8.83
CA SER A 127 -13.39 -7.08 -7.96
C SER A 127 -13.58 -5.58 -8.13
N ARG A 128 -14.75 -5.21 -8.65
CA ARG A 128 -15.18 -3.80 -8.77
C ARG A 128 -15.52 -3.17 -7.41
N GLU A 129 -15.86 -3.98 -6.42
CA GLU A 129 -16.14 -3.51 -5.06
C GLU A 129 -14.85 -3.03 -4.42
N VAL A 130 -13.80 -3.85 -4.46
CA VAL A 130 -12.47 -3.47 -3.98
C VAL A 130 -11.95 -2.24 -4.74
N ALA A 131 -12.05 -2.24 -6.06
CA ALA A 131 -11.56 -1.12 -6.87
C ALA A 131 -12.19 0.24 -6.51
N ARG A 132 -13.42 0.26 -5.99
CA ARG A 132 -14.08 1.50 -5.53
C ARG A 132 -13.59 2.01 -4.18
N LEU A 133 -12.93 1.15 -3.41
CA LEU A 133 -12.41 1.44 -2.07
C LEU A 133 -10.92 1.78 -2.08
N LEU A 134 -10.27 1.72 -3.25
CA LEU A 134 -8.87 2.08 -3.40
C LEU A 134 -8.72 3.59 -3.57
N THR A 135 -7.79 4.17 -2.83
CA THR A 135 -7.14 5.43 -3.18
C THR A 135 -5.89 5.10 -3.98
N LEU A 136 -5.74 5.65 -5.19
CA LEU A 136 -4.57 5.37 -6.01
C LEU A 136 -3.31 6.03 -5.41
N GLY A 137 -2.14 5.48 -5.70
CA GLY A 137 -0.85 6.01 -5.22
C GLY A 137 -0.63 7.47 -5.61
N ILE A 138 -1.09 7.89 -6.80
CA ILE A 138 -1.04 9.28 -7.24
C ILE A 138 -1.94 10.23 -6.43
N ASP A 139 -2.98 9.70 -5.80
CA ASP A 139 -3.96 10.47 -5.02
C ASP A 139 -3.58 10.55 -3.53
N VAL A 140 -2.52 9.84 -3.13
CA VAL A 140 -1.98 9.91 -1.76
C VAL A 140 -1.49 11.32 -1.47
N GLY A 141 -1.84 11.83 -0.29
CA GLY A 141 -1.39 13.13 0.18
C GLY A 141 0.11 13.12 0.48
N VAL A 142 0.80 14.21 0.18
CA VAL A 142 2.23 14.38 0.50
C VAL A 142 2.48 14.41 2.01
N ALA A 143 1.47 14.79 2.79
CA ALA A 143 1.48 14.66 4.24
C ALA A 143 1.66 13.20 4.70
N ASP A 144 1.13 12.23 3.95
CA ASP A 144 1.10 10.82 4.31
C ASP A 144 2.34 10.05 3.84
N LEU A 145 3.30 10.73 3.22
CA LEU A 145 4.57 10.13 2.82
C LEU A 145 5.34 9.60 4.02
N SER A 146 5.86 8.38 3.88
CA SER A 146 6.72 7.79 4.89
C SER A 146 7.98 8.63 5.13
N ILE A 147 8.56 8.51 6.33
CA ILE A 147 9.83 9.17 6.66
C ILE A 147 10.94 8.74 5.70
N THR A 148 10.96 7.47 5.28
CA THR A 148 11.92 6.94 4.32
C THR A 148 11.82 7.67 2.98
N THR A 149 10.61 7.79 2.43
CA THR A 149 10.36 8.52 1.17
C THR A 149 10.79 9.99 1.29
N ARG A 150 10.44 10.65 2.39
CA ARG A 150 10.84 12.05 2.66
C ARG A 150 12.35 12.21 2.72
N CYS A 151 13.06 11.31 3.41
CA CYS A 151 14.51 11.32 3.50
C CYS A 151 15.20 11.09 2.15
N GLU A 152 14.70 10.17 1.32
CA GLU A 152 15.26 9.93 -0.02
C GLU A 152 15.06 11.14 -0.94
N LEU A 153 13.88 11.76 -0.92
CA LEU A 153 13.62 13.00 -1.66
C LEU A 153 14.52 14.14 -1.21
N ALA A 154 14.65 14.33 0.10
CA ALA A 154 15.54 15.32 0.70
C ALA A 154 16.99 15.12 0.25
N ALA A 155 17.48 13.87 0.29
CA ALA A 155 18.83 13.54 -0.13
C ALA A 155 19.10 13.89 -1.61
N LEU A 156 18.07 13.84 -2.46
CA LEU A 156 18.16 14.20 -3.87
C LEU A 156 18.02 15.71 -4.12
N LEU A 157 17.17 16.41 -3.39
CA LEU A 157 16.73 17.77 -3.71
C LEU A 157 17.37 18.87 -2.83
N ASP A 158 17.86 18.53 -1.63
CA ASP A 158 18.54 19.50 -0.76
C ASP A 158 19.93 19.93 -1.26
N PRO A 159 20.76 19.03 -1.84
CA PRO A 159 22.03 19.44 -2.43
C PRO A 159 21.82 20.34 -3.66
N PRO A 160 22.71 21.32 -3.89
CA PRO A 160 22.62 22.17 -5.07
C PRO A 160 22.82 21.34 -6.35
N ASP A 161 21.90 21.47 -7.30
CA ASP A 161 22.03 20.85 -8.64
C ASP A 161 22.79 21.80 -9.59
N ALA A 162 23.58 21.23 -10.50
CA ALA A 162 24.41 22.01 -11.43
C ALA A 162 23.59 22.94 -12.35
N MET A 163 22.31 22.63 -12.58
CA MET A 163 21.37 23.44 -13.35
C MET A 163 20.37 24.19 -12.46
N GLY A 164 20.57 24.20 -11.15
CA GLY A 164 19.69 24.83 -10.16
C GLY A 164 18.35 24.12 -9.98
N ARG A 165 18.25 22.83 -10.35
CA ARG A 165 17.04 22.01 -10.21
C ARG A 165 16.92 21.38 -8.82
N ASP A 166 16.96 22.22 -7.80
CA ASP A 166 16.97 21.84 -6.38
C ASP A 166 15.70 22.28 -5.65
N TRP A 167 15.72 22.16 -4.31
CA TRP A 167 14.62 22.57 -3.43
C TRP A 167 14.15 24.03 -3.64
N SER A 168 15.02 24.94 -4.07
CA SER A 168 14.67 26.36 -4.19
C SER A 168 13.72 26.62 -5.37
N ILE A 169 13.96 25.98 -6.51
CA ILE A 169 13.07 26.06 -7.67
C ILE A 169 11.83 25.17 -7.48
N LEU A 170 11.94 24.10 -6.70
CA LEU A 170 10.76 23.36 -6.24
C LEU A 170 9.83 24.28 -5.46
N ALA A 171 10.33 25.09 -4.52
CA ALA A 171 9.51 26.07 -3.79
C ALA A 171 8.78 27.04 -4.73
N VAL A 172 9.43 27.49 -5.81
CA VAL A 172 8.79 28.32 -6.84
C VAL A 172 7.66 27.56 -7.53
N LYS A 173 7.88 26.30 -7.93
CA LYS A 173 6.87 25.46 -8.58
C LYS A 173 5.68 25.11 -7.68
N LEU A 174 5.92 25.02 -6.37
CA LEU A 174 4.89 24.82 -5.34
C LEU A 174 4.16 26.12 -4.95
N ASN A 175 4.56 27.27 -5.52
CA ASN A 175 4.07 28.61 -5.14
C ASN A 175 4.34 28.98 -3.67
N LEU A 176 5.43 28.46 -3.09
CA LEU A 176 5.88 28.72 -1.72
C LEU A 176 7.08 29.68 -1.66
N THR A 177 7.18 30.61 -2.62
CA THR A 177 8.34 31.52 -2.72
C THR A 177 8.49 32.39 -1.47
N ASP A 178 7.39 32.75 -0.83
CA ASP A 178 7.38 33.55 0.40
C ASP A 178 8.01 32.82 1.60
N GLN A 179 8.03 31.48 1.57
CA GLN A 179 8.57 30.64 2.65
C GLN A 179 10.06 30.31 2.46
N VAL A 180 10.64 30.62 1.29
CA VAL A 180 12.06 30.35 0.98
C VAL A 180 13.02 31.00 1.99
N PRO A 181 12.85 32.29 2.40
CA PRO A 181 13.78 32.90 3.35
C PRO A 181 13.77 32.23 4.72
N GLU A 182 12.60 31.78 5.19
CA GLU A 182 12.46 31.08 6.46
C GLU A 182 13.13 29.71 6.38
N VAL A 183 12.81 28.91 5.36
CA VAL A 183 13.40 27.59 5.14
C VAL A 183 14.92 27.68 4.98
N ASP A 184 15.46 28.67 4.27
CA ASP A 184 16.90 28.83 4.11
C ASP A 184 17.59 29.22 5.44
N SER A 185 16.90 30.00 6.28
CA SER A 185 17.42 30.40 7.59
C SER A 185 17.53 29.25 8.61
N THR A 186 16.82 28.15 8.40
CA THR A 186 16.88 26.95 9.28
C THR A 186 18.22 26.19 9.21
N GLY A 187 19.10 26.56 8.27
CA GLY A 187 20.45 25.99 8.16
C GLY A 187 20.46 24.53 7.73
N GLN A 188 21.56 23.81 8.01
CA GLN A 188 21.74 22.39 7.66
C GLN A 188 21.11 21.41 8.68
N SER A 189 20.47 21.92 9.73
CA SER A 189 19.89 21.08 10.80
C SER A 189 18.59 20.39 10.40
N LEU A 190 17.89 20.89 9.39
CA LEU A 190 16.63 20.36 8.89
C LEU A 190 16.68 20.26 7.37
N SER A 191 15.99 19.27 6.81
CA SER A 191 15.83 19.19 5.35
C SER A 191 14.95 20.34 4.87
N ARG A 192 15.38 21.01 3.79
CA ARG A 192 14.64 22.12 3.19
C ARG A 192 13.49 21.58 2.33
N THR A 193 13.75 20.50 1.61
CA THR A 193 12.75 19.76 0.84
C THR A 193 11.62 19.29 1.75
N ASP A 194 11.93 18.66 2.88
CA ASP A 194 10.91 18.15 3.80
C ASP A 194 10.02 19.26 4.38
N GLN A 195 10.63 20.40 4.76
CA GLN A 195 9.91 21.58 5.23
C GLN A 195 8.95 22.12 4.16
N LEU A 196 9.40 22.23 2.91
CA LEU A 196 8.55 22.69 1.81
C LEU A 196 7.39 21.73 1.53
N LEU A 197 7.64 20.42 1.58
CA LEU A 197 6.57 19.42 1.39
C LEU A 197 5.55 19.45 2.53
N ALA A 198 6.01 19.64 3.77
CA ALA A 198 5.13 19.80 4.92
C ALA A 198 4.28 21.08 4.80
N GLU A 199 4.90 22.19 4.45
CA GLU A 199 4.20 23.47 4.28
C GLU A 199 3.22 23.43 3.11
N TRP A 200 3.60 22.81 1.99
CA TRP A 200 2.70 22.62 0.86
C TRP A 200 1.46 21.81 1.24
N ALA A 201 1.64 20.73 1.99
CA ALA A 201 0.54 19.91 2.47
C ALA A 201 -0.39 20.66 3.43
N ILE A 202 0.13 21.63 4.20
CA ILE A 202 -0.67 22.49 5.08
C ILE A 202 -1.44 23.55 4.28
N GLN A 203 -0.77 24.23 3.35
CA GLN A 203 -1.37 25.35 2.60
C GLN A 203 -2.37 24.88 1.52
N GLN A 204 -2.10 23.73 0.90
CA GLN A 204 -2.87 23.23 -0.25
C GLN A 204 -3.17 21.72 -0.14
N PRO A 205 -3.86 21.27 0.92
CA PRO A 205 -4.05 19.84 1.19
C PRO A 205 -4.74 19.08 0.04
N GLU A 206 -5.67 19.71 -0.68
CA GLU A 206 -6.38 19.09 -1.81
C GLU A 206 -5.52 18.93 -3.07
N HIS A 207 -4.43 19.69 -3.19
CA HIS A 207 -3.53 19.67 -4.35
C HIS A 207 -2.16 19.05 -4.03
N ALA A 208 -1.82 18.92 -2.76
CA ALA A 208 -0.59 18.32 -2.27
C ALA A 208 -0.63 16.79 -2.36
N THR A 209 -0.76 16.27 -3.57
CA THR A 209 -0.79 14.83 -3.86
C THR A 209 0.53 14.36 -4.48
N VAL A 210 0.81 13.06 -4.37
CA VAL A 210 1.98 12.42 -4.98
C VAL A 210 1.98 12.59 -6.50
N GLY A 211 0.83 12.45 -7.15
CA GLY A 211 0.69 12.64 -8.60
C GLY A 211 1.08 14.05 -9.02
N ARG A 212 0.62 15.07 -8.28
CA ARG A 212 0.98 16.46 -8.58
C ARG A 212 2.47 16.73 -8.33
N LEU A 213 3.04 16.15 -7.28
CA LEU A 213 4.48 16.23 -7.03
C LEU A 213 5.29 15.60 -8.17
N CYS A 214 4.85 14.44 -8.67
CA CYS A 214 5.49 13.75 -9.78
C CYS A 214 5.49 14.58 -11.07
N GLU A 215 4.40 15.28 -11.37
CA GLU A 215 4.33 16.22 -12.50
C GLU A 215 5.31 17.38 -12.33
N ILE A 216 5.36 17.98 -11.15
CA ILE A 216 6.27 19.10 -10.85
C ILE A 216 7.73 18.65 -10.98
N LEU A 217 8.09 17.47 -10.46
CA LEU A 217 9.43 16.91 -10.59
C LEU A 217 9.78 16.59 -12.05
N ALA A 218 8.81 16.10 -12.83
CA ALA A 218 9.00 15.87 -14.27
C ALA A 218 9.24 17.18 -15.03
N GLU A 219 8.44 18.23 -14.75
CA GLU A 219 8.64 19.57 -15.32
C GLU A 219 9.99 20.18 -14.92
N LEU A 220 10.45 19.90 -13.70
CA LEU A 220 11.73 20.33 -13.21
C LEU A 220 12.90 19.57 -13.87
N GLY A 221 12.63 18.44 -14.52
CA GLY A 221 13.64 17.56 -15.11
C GLY A 221 14.36 16.70 -14.06
N ARG A 222 13.73 16.45 -12.91
CA ARG A 222 14.20 15.58 -11.83
C ARG A 222 13.50 14.23 -11.87
N ALA A 223 13.77 13.48 -12.95
CA ALA A 223 13.23 12.13 -13.13
C ALA A 223 13.71 11.17 -12.03
N ASP A 224 14.92 11.37 -11.52
CA ASP A 224 15.49 10.64 -10.38
C ASP A 224 14.59 10.71 -9.13
N ALA A 225 14.19 11.92 -8.73
CA ALA A 225 13.31 12.11 -7.56
C ALA A 225 11.90 11.56 -7.80
N ARG A 226 11.39 11.68 -9.03
CA ARG A 226 10.09 11.09 -9.41
C ARG A 226 10.12 9.56 -9.36
N ASP A 227 11.17 8.95 -9.89
CA ASP A 227 11.30 7.51 -9.93
C ASP A 227 11.48 6.94 -8.50
N THR A 228 12.13 7.68 -7.60
CA THR A 228 12.14 7.40 -6.15
C THR A 228 10.72 7.43 -5.55
N LEU A 229 9.87 8.40 -5.88
CA LEU A 229 8.48 8.40 -5.44
C LEU A 229 7.72 7.18 -5.92
N TYR A 230 7.90 6.80 -7.19
CA TYR A 230 7.19 5.65 -7.75
C TYR A 230 7.51 4.34 -7.02
N ARG A 231 8.72 4.21 -6.49
CA ARG A 231 9.19 3.00 -5.79
C ARG A 231 8.84 2.96 -4.31
N THR A 232 8.73 4.13 -3.67
CA THR A 232 8.63 4.22 -2.20
C THR A 232 7.24 4.57 -1.70
N VAL A 233 6.37 5.11 -2.56
CA VAL A 233 4.97 5.39 -2.22
C VAL A 233 4.11 4.13 -2.38
N PRO A 234 3.14 3.87 -1.48
CA PRO A 234 2.18 2.80 -1.69
C PRO A 234 1.43 2.99 -3.02
N LEU A 235 1.39 1.94 -3.84
CA LEU A 235 0.73 1.97 -5.16
C LEU A 235 -0.78 2.18 -5.08
N TYR A 236 -1.36 1.86 -3.92
CA TYR A 236 -2.71 2.23 -3.50
C TYR A 236 -2.79 2.19 -1.98
N LEU A 237 -3.77 2.91 -1.43
CA LEU A 237 -4.25 2.71 -0.08
C LEU A 237 -5.62 2.03 -0.16
N PHE A 238 -5.87 1.15 0.80
CA PHE A 238 -7.13 0.45 0.93
C PHE A 238 -7.69 0.66 2.32
N ALA A 239 -8.90 1.23 2.39
CA ALA A 239 -9.66 1.33 3.62
C ALA A 239 -10.79 0.28 3.56
N PRO A 240 -10.75 -0.77 4.40
CA PRO A 240 -11.85 -1.71 4.53
C PRO A 240 -13.14 -0.94 4.84
N LEU A 241 -14.27 -1.37 4.27
CA LEU A 241 -15.56 -0.93 4.79
C LEU A 241 -15.65 -1.44 6.23
N ASP A 242 -15.83 -0.54 7.20
CA ASP A 242 -16.20 -0.95 8.55
C ASP A 242 -17.49 -1.79 8.46
N ASP A 243 -17.37 -3.09 8.72
CA ASP A 243 -18.51 -4.00 8.87
C ASP A 243 -19.25 -3.67 10.18
N THR A 244 -19.87 -2.49 10.27
CA THR A 244 -20.98 -2.26 11.20
C THR A 244 -22.27 -2.83 10.61
N VAL A 245 -22.25 -4.13 10.30
CA VAL A 245 -23.45 -4.95 10.21
C VAL A 245 -23.22 -6.10 11.17
N HIS A 246 -23.56 -5.87 12.44
CA HIS A 246 -23.86 -6.98 13.34
C HIS A 246 -24.83 -7.91 12.59
N PRO A 247 -24.56 -9.22 12.52
CA PRO A 247 -25.63 -10.15 12.23
C PRO A 247 -26.59 -10.01 13.42
N ALA A 248 -27.64 -9.20 13.24
CA ALA A 248 -28.77 -9.20 14.15
C ALA A 248 -29.29 -10.63 14.13
N ASP A 249 -28.94 -11.35 15.19
CA ASP A 249 -29.48 -12.65 15.53
C ASP A 249 -30.98 -12.63 15.25
N CYS A 250 -31.37 -13.58 14.41
CA CYS A 250 -32.76 -13.92 14.14
C CYS A 250 -33.53 -13.93 15.46
N GLY A 251 -34.60 -13.12 15.49
CA GLY A 251 -35.46 -13.01 16.64
C GLY A 251 -36.09 -14.33 17.07
N ASP A 252 -36.25 -14.40 18.38
CA ASP A 252 -37.40 -14.93 19.10
C ASP A 252 -37.60 -16.45 19.18
N SER A 253 -37.36 -16.97 20.38
CA SER A 253 -38.39 -17.73 21.10
C SER A 253 -38.12 -17.66 22.59
N GLY A 254 -38.89 -16.81 23.26
CA GLY A 254 -38.86 -16.65 24.71
C GLY A 254 -39.27 -17.89 25.49
N VAL A 255 -38.70 -18.03 26.69
CA VAL A 255 -39.41 -18.58 27.83
C VAL A 255 -38.99 -17.82 29.09
N VAL A 256 -39.92 -17.07 29.64
CA VAL A 256 -39.84 -16.46 30.97
C VAL A 256 -40.13 -17.55 31.99
N SER A 257 -39.32 -17.69 33.03
CA SER A 257 -39.79 -18.32 34.27
C SER A 257 -39.12 -17.71 35.49
N SER A 258 -39.98 -17.24 36.38
CA SER A 258 -39.69 -16.38 37.52
C SER A 258 -39.39 -17.18 38.79
N CYS A 259 -38.75 -16.45 39.74
CA CYS A 259 -38.94 -16.48 41.20
C CYS A 259 -38.69 -17.78 42.00
N HIS A 260 -37.76 -17.76 42.95
CA HIS A 260 -37.99 -17.32 44.34
C HIS A 260 -36.74 -17.50 45.23
N SER A 261 -36.65 -16.61 46.21
CA SER A 261 -35.70 -16.50 47.32
C SER A 261 -35.56 -17.75 48.19
N THR A 262 -34.41 -17.93 48.87
CA THR A 262 -34.27 -17.98 50.36
C THR A 262 -32.88 -18.46 50.78
N GLY A 263 -32.33 -17.86 51.85
CA GLY A 263 -31.46 -18.56 52.79
C GLY A 263 -30.05 -18.02 53.00
N ASP A 264 -29.91 -16.87 53.67
CA ASP A 264 -28.81 -16.73 54.65
C ASP A 264 -29.04 -17.73 55.80
N PRO A 265 -27.96 -18.26 56.42
CA PRO A 265 -27.65 -17.75 57.74
C PRO A 265 -26.16 -17.57 58.04
N ARG A 266 -25.93 -16.60 58.93
CA ARG A 266 -24.69 -16.23 59.62
C ARG A 266 -24.11 -17.35 60.50
N THR A 267 -22.88 -17.06 61.00
CA THR A 267 -22.09 -17.64 62.11
C THR A 267 -21.16 -18.79 61.70
N SER A 268 -19.88 -18.88 62.07
CA SER A 268 -19.10 -18.45 63.26
C SER A 268 -17.60 -18.42 62.89
N SER A 269 -16.80 -17.39 63.22
CA SER A 269 -15.96 -17.24 64.43
C SER A 269 -14.66 -18.07 64.50
N ILE A 270 -13.53 -17.32 64.64
CA ILE A 270 -12.31 -17.60 65.45
C ILE A 270 -11.34 -18.64 64.83
N SER A 271 -10.05 -18.36 64.58
CA SER A 271 -9.04 -17.58 65.34
C SER A 271 -8.10 -16.79 64.43
#